data_AF-A0A350VUT9-F1
#
_entry.id   AF-A0A350VUT9-F1
#
_cell.length_a   1.000
_cell.length_b   1.000
_cell.length_c   1.000
_cell.angle_alpha   90.00
_cell.angle_beta   90.00
_cell.angle_gamma   90.00
#
_symmetry.space_group_name_H-M   'P 1'
#
loop_
_entity.id
_entity.type
_entity.pdbx_description
1 polymer ?
#
loop_
_entity_poly.entity_id
_entity_poly.type
_entity_poly.pdbx_seq_one_letter_code
_entity_poly.pdbx_strand_id
1 'polypeptide(L)'
;MKKRVFAFFIVLSMAVLLCACQGKDQKDSDIQITDTAQQESVTGRKQNEVAKIYLYYNDILYVHDSSSTKNSATASVFDLWFPDYECVGEITVSSNEIPNRNMEASCVNAGTKLYCKDDNIVLYDGTNIYEMKTDN
;
A
#
# COMPACT_ATOMS: atom_id res chain seq x y z
N MET A 1 -35.50 39.37 3.70
CA MET A 1 -35.04 39.13 5.08
C MET A 1 -33.52 39.26 5.11
N LYS A 2 -32.98 39.79 6.21
CA LYS A 2 -31.62 40.35 6.33
C LYS A 2 -30.52 39.28 6.33
N LYS A 3 -29.37 39.66 5.73
CA LYS A 3 -28.05 39.02 5.70
C LYS A 3 -27.59 38.44 7.05
N ARG A 4 -26.74 37.42 7.01
CA ARG A 4 -25.55 37.29 7.89
C ARG A 4 -24.53 36.30 7.31
N VAL A 5 -23.40 36.86 6.92
CA VAL A 5 -22.13 36.18 6.61
C VAL A 5 -21.44 35.93 7.94
N PHE A 6 -21.01 34.70 8.21
CA PHE A 6 -20.15 34.38 9.36
C PHE A 6 -18.70 34.31 8.89
N ALA A 7 -17.92 35.34 9.21
CA ALA A 7 -16.47 35.32 9.12
C ALA A 7 -15.92 34.82 10.46
N PHE A 8 -15.18 33.71 10.46
CA PHE A 8 -14.42 33.25 11.61
C PHE A 8 -12.98 33.78 11.49
N PHE A 9 -12.64 34.77 12.33
CA PHE A 9 -11.27 35.17 12.61
C PHE A 9 -10.76 34.32 13.78
N ILE A 10 -9.69 33.57 13.58
CA ILE A 10 -8.92 32.97 14.68
C ILE A 10 -7.53 33.59 14.64
N VAL A 11 -7.30 34.52 15.57
CA VAL A 11 -5.98 35.02 15.95
C VAL A 11 -5.70 34.41 17.32
N LEU A 12 -4.73 33.49 17.39
CA LEU A 12 -4.17 33.06 18.67
C LEU A 12 -2.65 33.23 18.64
N SER A 13 -2.24 34.41 19.12
CA SER A 13 -0.92 34.69 19.65
C SER A 13 -0.88 34.16 21.09
N MET A 14 0.19 33.43 21.46
CA MET A 14 1.01 33.81 22.63
C MET A 14 2.16 32.84 22.90
N ALA A 15 3.29 33.49 23.23
CA ALA A 15 4.34 33.11 24.17
C ALA A 15 5.35 32.00 23.76
N VAL A 16 6.47 32.46 23.19
CA VAL A 16 7.77 31.79 23.35
C VAL A 16 8.38 32.26 24.66
N LEU A 17 8.48 31.37 25.64
CA LEU A 17 9.23 31.59 26.87
C LEU A 17 10.62 30.95 26.70
N LEU A 18 11.62 31.79 26.44
CA LEU A 18 13.03 31.38 26.53
C LEU A 18 13.44 31.39 28.00
N CYS A 19 13.75 30.22 28.55
CA CYS A 19 14.50 30.11 29.79
C CYS A 19 15.80 29.38 29.49
N ALA A 20 16.92 30.08 29.61
CA ALA A 20 18.25 29.52 29.64
C ALA A 20 18.57 29.08 31.07
N CYS A 21 18.95 27.82 31.26
CA CYS A 21 19.67 27.36 32.44
C CYS A 21 20.95 26.66 31.96
N GLN A 22 22.09 27.30 32.24
CA GLN A 22 23.41 26.69 32.12
C GLN A 22 23.61 25.70 33.28
N GLY A 23 24.12 24.50 32.95
CA GLY A 23 24.55 23.48 33.90
C GLY A 23 25.81 22.79 33.36
N LYS A 24 26.78 22.58 34.24
CA LYS A 24 28.20 22.27 34.01
C LYS A 24 28.51 20.78 33.78
N ASP A 25 29.69 20.57 33.18
CA ASP A 25 30.66 19.46 33.30
C ASP A 25 30.28 18.02 32.89
N GLN A 26 30.87 17.62 31.75
CA GLN A 26 31.70 16.43 31.50
C GLN A 26 31.24 15.05 32.01
N LYS A 27 30.94 14.15 31.07
CA LYS A 27 31.37 12.75 31.15
C LYS A 27 31.48 12.11 29.77
N ASP A 28 32.70 11.73 29.44
CA ASP A 28 33.06 10.80 28.38
C ASP A 28 32.39 9.45 28.67
N SER A 29 31.67 8.91 27.70
CA SER A 29 31.16 7.54 27.74
C SER A 29 31.01 7.10 26.29
N ASP A 30 31.99 6.33 25.84
CA ASP A 30 31.83 5.38 24.75
C ASP A 30 30.51 4.62 24.95
N ILE A 31 29.51 4.94 24.13
CA ILE A 31 28.33 4.10 24.00
C ILE A 31 28.48 3.38 22.66
N GLN A 32 29.06 2.19 22.73
CA GLN A 32 28.76 1.13 21.77
C GLN A 32 27.27 0.79 21.91
N ILE A 33 26.44 1.38 21.04
CA ILE A 33 25.09 0.85 20.76
C ILE A 33 25.31 -0.13 19.60
N THR A 34 25.72 -1.35 19.90
CA THR A 34 24.84 -2.51 20.11
C THR A 34 23.77 -2.57 19.03
N ASP A 35 24.04 -3.44 18.04
CA ASP A 35 23.10 -4.17 17.20
C ASP A 35 21.71 -3.52 17.12
N THR A 36 21.53 -2.67 16.10
CA THR A 36 20.19 -2.30 15.65
C THR A 36 19.57 -3.59 15.15
N ALA A 37 18.92 -4.32 16.08
CA ALA A 37 18.00 -5.38 15.77
C ALA A 37 17.16 -4.87 14.60
N GLN A 38 17.35 -5.50 13.44
CA GLN A 38 16.51 -5.30 12.29
C GLN A 38 15.09 -5.42 12.82
N GLN A 39 14.41 -4.28 12.88
CA GLN A 39 12.98 -4.24 13.08
C GLN A 39 12.43 -4.96 11.87
N GLU A 40 12.23 -6.28 12.03
CA GLU A 40 11.53 -7.11 11.06
C GLU A 40 10.21 -6.40 10.81
N SER A 41 10.11 -5.82 9.62
CA SER A 41 8.88 -5.20 9.18
C SER A 41 7.78 -6.23 9.34
N VAL A 42 6.62 -5.84 9.85
CA VAL A 42 5.41 -6.67 10.00
C VAL A 42 4.77 -6.93 8.61
N THR A 43 5.61 -7.26 7.66
CA THR A 43 5.35 -7.78 6.33
C THR A 43 6.46 -8.78 6.18
N GLY A 44 6.20 -10.07 5.99
CA GLY A 44 7.23 -11.14 5.96
C GLY A 44 8.24 -11.04 4.80
N ARG A 45 8.87 -9.88 4.60
CA ARG A 45 9.70 -9.48 3.48
C ARG A 45 11.08 -9.08 3.99
N LYS A 46 12.11 -9.55 3.30
CA LYS A 46 13.50 -9.13 3.55
C LYS A 46 13.72 -7.75 2.93
N GLN A 47 14.50 -6.92 3.61
CA GLN A 47 15.01 -5.68 3.04
C GLN A 47 15.81 -6.04 1.75
N ASN A 48 15.46 -5.41 0.62
CA ASN A 48 16.00 -5.65 -0.75
C ASN A 48 15.32 -6.72 -1.61
N GLU A 49 14.20 -7.30 -1.17
CA GLU A 49 13.39 -8.17 -2.04
C GLU A 49 12.47 -7.33 -2.94
N VAL A 50 12.29 -7.78 -4.19
CA VAL A 50 11.34 -7.14 -5.10
C VAL A 50 9.95 -7.25 -4.51
N ALA A 51 9.23 -6.13 -4.40
CA ALA A 51 7.88 -6.14 -3.87
C ALA A 51 6.99 -7.02 -4.77
N LYS A 52 6.13 -7.81 -4.14
CA LYS A 52 5.21 -8.73 -4.81
C LYS A 52 3.77 -8.40 -4.40
N ILE A 53 2.85 -8.60 -5.33
CA ILE A 53 1.42 -8.62 -5.07
C ILE A 53 1.02 -10.09 -5.04
N TYR A 54 0.38 -10.51 -3.96
CA TYR A 54 -0.18 -11.85 -3.78
C TYR A 54 -1.71 -11.77 -3.88
N LEU A 55 -2.34 -12.76 -4.49
CA LEU A 55 -3.79 -12.95 -4.55
C LEU A 55 -4.09 -14.39 -4.20
N TYR A 56 -5.00 -14.63 -3.26
CA TYR A 56 -5.51 -15.97 -3.00
C TYR A 56 -6.90 -16.09 -3.64
N TYR A 57 -7.06 -17.01 -4.58
CA TYR A 57 -8.30 -17.19 -5.32
C TYR A 57 -8.45 -18.63 -5.79
N ASN A 58 -9.65 -19.20 -5.61
CA ASN A 58 -9.96 -20.61 -5.90
C ASN A 58 -8.93 -21.58 -5.31
N ASP A 59 -8.53 -21.33 -4.07
CA ASP A 59 -7.57 -22.14 -3.31
C ASP A 59 -6.14 -22.16 -3.91
N ILE A 60 -5.85 -21.24 -4.85
CA ILE A 60 -4.54 -21.06 -5.49
C ILE A 60 -3.97 -19.69 -5.11
N LEU A 61 -2.67 -19.67 -4.79
CA LEU A 61 -1.93 -18.44 -4.58
C LEU A 61 -1.32 -17.97 -5.90
N TYR A 62 -1.72 -16.78 -6.32
CA TYR A 62 -1.17 -16.09 -7.46
C TYR A 62 -0.26 -14.96 -7.02
N VAL A 63 0.76 -14.67 -7.84
CA VAL A 63 1.82 -13.72 -7.57
C VAL A 63 2.04 -12.83 -8.80
N HIS A 64 2.21 -11.54 -8.55
CA HIS A 64 2.72 -10.57 -9.50
C HIS A 64 3.97 -9.92 -8.94
N ASP A 65 5.02 -9.88 -9.75
CA ASP A 65 6.24 -9.15 -9.42
C ASP A 65 6.00 -7.65 -9.64
N SER A 66 5.98 -6.84 -8.58
CA SER A 66 5.64 -5.42 -8.70
C SER A 66 6.70 -4.60 -9.44
N SER A 67 7.92 -5.12 -9.66
CA SER A 67 8.88 -4.48 -10.56
C SER A 67 8.44 -4.57 -12.04
N SER A 68 7.50 -5.47 -12.34
CA SER A 68 6.90 -5.64 -13.66
C SER A 68 5.64 -4.81 -13.87
N THR A 69 5.15 -4.08 -12.85
CA THR A 69 4.02 -3.16 -13.00
C THR A 69 4.42 -2.00 -13.92
N LYS A 70 4.07 -2.13 -15.21
CA LYS A 70 4.31 -1.10 -16.25
C LYS A 70 3.06 -0.76 -17.04
N ASN A 71 2.00 -1.56 -16.91
CA ASN A 71 0.82 -1.46 -17.73
C ASN A 71 -0.23 -0.61 -17.00
N SER A 72 -0.24 0.69 -17.30
CA SER A 72 -1.32 1.58 -16.89
C SER A 72 -2.32 1.75 -18.03
N ALA A 73 -3.62 1.70 -17.71
CA ALA A 73 -4.70 1.80 -18.67
C ALA A 73 -5.93 2.49 -18.08
N THR A 74 -6.64 3.25 -18.92
CA THR A 74 -8.03 3.66 -18.65
C THR A 74 -8.96 2.47 -18.84
N ALA A 75 -10.18 2.53 -18.29
CA ALA A 75 -11.15 1.44 -18.41
C ALA A 75 -11.40 1.03 -19.88
N SER A 76 -11.56 2.00 -20.78
CA SER A 76 -11.74 1.74 -22.21
C SER A 76 -10.54 1.05 -22.88
N VAL A 77 -9.32 1.33 -22.43
CA VAL A 77 -8.11 0.67 -22.94
C VAL A 77 -7.97 -0.73 -22.36
N PHE A 78 -8.32 -0.89 -21.08
CA PHE A 78 -8.38 -2.20 -20.44
C PHE A 78 -9.35 -3.13 -21.19
N ASP A 79 -10.58 -2.67 -21.45
CA ASP A 79 -11.60 -3.45 -22.18
C ASP A 79 -11.14 -3.81 -23.61
N LEU A 80 -10.30 -2.99 -24.23
CA LEU A 80 -9.71 -3.27 -25.55
C LEU A 80 -8.60 -4.32 -25.50
N TRP A 81 -7.76 -4.30 -24.46
CA TRP A 81 -6.64 -5.23 -24.28
C TRP A 81 -7.08 -6.59 -23.74
N PHE A 82 -8.13 -6.61 -22.93
CA PHE A 82 -8.67 -7.79 -22.27
C PHE A 82 -10.16 -7.99 -22.60
N PRO A 83 -10.56 -8.04 -23.88
CA PRO A 83 -11.97 -8.01 -24.29
C PRO A 83 -12.78 -9.24 -23.86
N ASP A 84 -12.11 -10.37 -23.61
CA ASP A 84 -12.75 -11.63 -23.21
C ASP A 84 -12.59 -11.92 -21.71
N TYR A 85 -12.05 -10.98 -20.93
CA TYR A 85 -11.90 -11.16 -19.49
C TYR A 85 -13.16 -10.71 -18.76
N GLU A 86 -13.68 -11.55 -17.88
CA GLU A 86 -14.87 -11.24 -17.09
C GLU A 86 -14.51 -10.79 -15.68
N CYS A 87 -15.18 -9.75 -15.19
CA CYS A 87 -15.05 -9.32 -13.80
C CYS A 87 -15.75 -10.33 -12.89
N VAL A 88 -14.98 -11.13 -12.15
CA VAL A 88 -15.51 -12.16 -11.24
C VAL A 88 -15.70 -11.65 -9.81
N GLY A 89 -15.12 -10.49 -9.49
CA GLY A 89 -15.41 -9.82 -8.23
C GLY A 89 -14.43 -8.71 -7.88
N GLU A 90 -14.47 -8.30 -6.62
CA GLU A 90 -13.76 -7.14 -6.11
C GLU A 90 -12.99 -7.52 -4.85
N ILE A 91 -11.75 -7.03 -4.75
CA ILE A 91 -10.88 -7.26 -3.60
C ILE A 91 -11.39 -6.47 -2.40
N THR A 92 -11.55 -7.14 -1.27
CA THR A 92 -12.18 -6.59 -0.06
C THR A 92 -11.20 -6.13 1.01
N VAL A 93 -9.91 -6.45 0.86
CA VAL A 93 -8.88 -6.21 1.89
C VAL A 93 -7.66 -5.54 1.28
N SER A 94 -7.17 -4.49 1.94
CA SER A 94 -5.83 -3.90 1.70
C SER A 94 -4.91 -4.28 2.85
N SER A 95 -4.10 -5.32 2.67
CA SER A 95 -3.06 -5.72 3.64
C SER A 95 -1.68 -5.73 2.97
N ASN A 96 -0.61 -5.84 3.76
CA ASN A 96 0.73 -6.09 3.23
C ASN A 96 1.19 -7.54 3.45
N GLU A 97 0.26 -8.41 3.85
CA GLU A 97 0.50 -9.81 4.19
C GLU A 97 0.07 -10.72 3.05
N ILE A 98 0.62 -11.94 2.99
CA ILE A 98 0.17 -12.95 2.03
C ILE A 98 -1.26 -13.35 2.40
N PRO A 99 -2.24 -13.18 1.50
CA PRO A 99 -3.63 -13.52 1.76
C PRO A 99 -3.82 -15.02 1.94
N ASN A 100 -4.78 -15.41 2.77
CA ASN A 100 -5.15 -16.81 3.02
C ASN A 100 -6.65 -17.08 2.84
N ARG A 101 -7.39 -16.14 2.27
CA ARG A 101 -8.81 -16.24 1.95
C ARG A 101 -9.07 -15.87 0.51
N ASN A 102 -10.05 -16.53 -0.07
CA ASN A 102 -10.43 -16.30 -1.47
C ASN A 102 -10.86 -14.84 -1.67
N MET A 103 -10.40 -14.25 -2.78
CA MET A 103 -10.64 -12.86 -3.17
C MET A 103 -9.97 -11.81 -2.26
N GLU A 104 -8.91 -12.19 -1.55
CA GLU A 104 -8.04 -11.25 -0.85
C GLU A 104 -6.70 -11.11 -1.57
N ALA A 105 -6.17 -9.88 -1.59
CA ALA A 105 -4.87 -9.59 -2.19
C ALA A 105 -4.04 -8.64 -1.32
N SER A 106 -2.72 -8.79 -1.40
CA SER A 106 -1.76 -7.95 -0.71
C SER A 106 -1.38 -6.75 -1.57
N CYS A 107 -1.11 -5.60 -0.96
CA CYS A 107 -0.51 -4.42 -1.60
C CYS A 107 -1.31 -3.85 -2.78
N VAL A 108 -2.62 -4.14 -2.81
CA VAL A 108 -3.58 -3.50 -3.71
C VAL A 108 -4.67 -2.83 -2.88
N ASN A 109 -5.34 -1.84 -3.48
CA ASN A 109 -6.43 -1.15 -2.81
C ASN A 109 -7.68 -2.04 -2.74
N ALA A 110 -8.44 -1.94 -1.65
CA ALA A 110 -9.81 -2.44 -1.65
C ALA A 110 -10.59 -1.73 -2.76
N GLY A 111 -11.46 -2.47 -3.45
CA GLY A 111 -12.12 -1.98 -4.68
C GLY A 111 -11.41 -2.36 -5.98
N THR A 112 -10.20 -2.92 -5.91
CA THR A 112 -9.51 -3.48 -7.08
C THR A 112 -10.33 -4.62 -7.65
N LYS A 113 -10.57 -4.63 -8.97
CA LYS A 113 -11.38 -5.65 -9.62
C LYS A 113 -10.52 -6.83 -10.05
N LEU A 114 -11.07 -8.03 -9.87
CA LEU A 114 -10.50 -9.28 -10.31
C LEU A 114 -11.17 -9.71 -11.62
N TYR A 115 -10.35 -9.88 -12.64
CA TYR A 115 -10.76 -10.31 -13.97
C TYR A 115 -10.16 -11.67 -14.31
N CYS A 116 -10.97 -12.55 -14.89
CA CYS A 116 -10.55 -13.90 -15.27
C CYS A 116 -10.87 -14.20 -16.74
N LYS A 117 -9.97 -14.96 -17.37
CA LYS A 117 -10.19 -15.64 -18.64
C LYS A 117 -9.49 -16.99 -18.59
N ASP A 118 -10.27 -18.07 -18.61
CA ASP A 118 -9.76 -19.42 -18.36
C ASP A 118 -8.99 -19.44 -17.02
N ASP A 119 -7.73 -19.90 -17.03
CA ASP A 119 -6.85 -19.91 -15.85
C ASP A 119 -6.03 -18.61 -15.67
N ASN A 120 -6.21 -17.62 -16.54
CA ASN A 120 -5.48 -16.36 -16.49
C ASN A 120 -6.19 -15.35 -15.61
N ILE A 121 -5.42 -14.69 -14.75
CA ILE A 121 -5.93 -13.74 -13.79
C ILE A 121 -5.26 -12.38 -13.95
N VAL A 122 -6.09 -11.34 -13.93
CA VAL A 122 -5.65 -9.95 -13.96
C VAL A 122 -6.36 -9.18 -12.85
N LEU A 123 -5.61 -8.37 -12.10
CA LEU A 123 -6.18 -7.34 -11.23
C LEU A 123 -6.13 -5.99 -11.94
N TYR A 124 -7.20 -5.21 -11.82
CA TYR A 124 -7.28 -3.85 -12.36
C TYR A 124 -7.85 -2.89 -11.32
N ASP A 125 -7.06 -1.90 -10.92
CA ASP A 125 -7.43 -0.93 -9.87
C ASP A 125 -8.06 0.37 -10.42
N GLY A 126 -8.33 0.41 -11.73
CA GLY A 126 -8.78 1.62 -12.44
C GLY A 126 -7.65 2.43 -13.07
N THR A 127 -6.40 2.11 -12.78
CA THR A 127 -5.21 2.74 -13.36
C THR A 127 -4.15 1.73 -13.78
N ASN A 128 -3.85 0.74 -12.95
CA ASN A 128 -2.78 -0.24 -13.15
C ASN A 128 -3.37 -1.62 -13.38
N ILE A 129 -2.65 -2.38 -14.21
CA ILE A 129 -2.95 -3.77 -14.54
C ILE A 129 -1.88 -4.65 -13.91
N TYR A 130 -2.30 -5.66 -13.17
CA TYR A 130 -1.43 -6.66 -12.56
C TYR A 130 -1.78 -8.03 -13.14
N GLU A 131 -0.99 -8.48 -14.10
CA GLU A 131 -1.08 -9.84 -14.63
C GLU A 131 -0.49 -10.81 -13.60
N MET A 132 -1.34 -11.72 -13.11
CA MET A 132 -1.04 -12.62 -12.01
C MET A 132 -0.63 -13.99 -12.55
N LYS A 133 0.36 -14.62 -11.91
CA LYS A 133 0.83 -15.97 -12.26
C LYS A 133 0.72 -16.90 -11.06
N THR A 134 0.59 -18.20 -11.26
CA THR A 134 0.67 -19.15 -10.16
C THR A 134 2.07 -19.13 -9.55
N ASP A 135 2.16 -19.18 -8.21
CA ASP A 135 3.43 -19.46 -7.54
C ASP A 135 3.73 -20.95 -7.73
N ASN A 136 4.76 -21.27 -8.52
CA ASN A 136 5.18 -22.67 -8.79
C ASN A 136 6.19 -23.16 -7.76
#